data_AF-A0A936W9V2-F1
#
_entry.id   AF-A0A936W9V2-F1
#
_cell.length_a   1.000
_cell.length_b   1.000
_cell.length_c   1.000
_cell.angle_alpha   90.00
_cell.angle_beta   90.00
_cell.angle_gamma   90.00
#
_symmetry.space_group_name_H-M   'P 1'
#
loop_
_entity.id
_entity.type
_entity.pdbx_description
1 polymer ?
#
loop_
_entity_poly.entity_id
_entity_poly.type
_entity_poly.pdbx_seq_one_letter_code
_entity_poly.pdbx_strand_id
1 'polypeptide(L)'
;MLLTCLITSATFGQAPAPLRYSCFADHFLYDKWLKDPKRSVAPEGYFRYDKRFHPLSVATGGILAYERFMETGDSAYFRTMQDQVRYFSDTARVDTAFGGKGLGIPYDWAYGQLKAPWYSGMTQGVALSLLIRYEHLTGDPAMEPMMRKIAYFILQPETAGGCLSTTKEGYTWIEEYPRSTEHRHVLNGFINALIGLLEYSARFPDDTLAGRVTNECRAGLRSCFDHYEKVEWSTYDRSGNGLTAGYMEYQILELQQLLTLAYDPVIHDQLLLWTVFASERPNNERALHMRKKGWRPSAKLVRIDSMYLVPDIRFEDPQKGRQMIMNAGRRKPTGAFHKGSKAMDRTWTLAHQLPVASTIELIELVHDTFPQPIDLAVWTRDTITGRYHQHNATQLFASVERFCIRIPPVPADQVVLRIRAGSAFIPDTARIQLRIGALGPDLVPWNAHERVGPLALVPEEPYQVIVAADHAADATVFYRTGNDLKTIRKTPWRARNRVEVGSTFVTDKSFVELLVVHPVDELIERFARTRVEPLKVRP
;
A
#
# COMPACT_ATOMS: atom_id res chain seq x y z
N MET A 1 17.73 -2.71 34.90
CA MET A 1 17.45 -3.92 35.71
C MET A 1 15.98 -4.34 35.71
N LEU A 2 14.99 -3.44 35.59
CA LEU A 2 13.57 -3.83 35.45
C LEU A 2 13.20 -4.44 34.08
N LEU A 3 13.96 -4.13 33.02
CA LEU A 3 13.70 -4.62 31.66
C LEU A 3 13.94 -6.14 31.49
N THR A 4 14.81 -6.72 32.31
CA THR A 4 15.16 -8.14 32.21
C THR A 4 14.12 -9.03 32.90
N CYS A 5 13.45 -8.54 33.95
CA CYS A 5 12.46 -9.33 34.68
C CYS A 5 11.10 -9.48 33.97
N LEU A 6 10.75 -8.60 33.02
CA LEU A 6 9.50 -8.74 32.25
C LEU A 6 9.64 -9.70 31.06
N ILE A 7 10.86 -9.95 30.57
CA ILE A 7 11.11 -10.83 29.43
C ILE A 7 11.36 -12.28 29.87
N THR A 8 11.80 -12.52 31.11
CA THR A 8 12.18 -13.86 31.59
C THR A 8 11.17 -14.59 32.48
N SER A 9 9.94 -14.09 32.66
CA SER A 9 8.86 -14.83 33.33
C SER A 9 7.81 -15.41 32.36
N ALA A 10 8.03 -15.30 31.05
CA ALA A 10 7.11 -15.78 30.02
C ALA A 10 7.35 -17.26 29.68
N THR A 11 7.16 -18.16 30.64
CA THR A 11 7.08 -19.59 30.37
C THR A 11 5.96 -20.20 31.22
N PHE A 12 4.98 -20.78 30.53
CA PHE A 12 3.70 -21.36 30.98
C PHE A 12 2.47 -20.43 30.94
N GLY A 13 1.76 -20.46 29.79
CA GLY A 13 0.31 -20.21 29.74
C GLY A 13 -0.19 -18.96 29.02
N GLN A 14 0.67 -18.03 28.59
CA GLN A 14 0.20 -16.84 27.85
C GLN A 14 -0.07 -17.14 26.38
N ALA A 15 -1.18 -16.61 25.85
CA ALA A 15 -1.49 -16.61 24.43
C ALA A 15 -0.33 -15.98 23.63
N PRO A 16 -0.07 -16.46 22.40
CA PRO A 16 0.99 -15.89 21.56
C PRO A 16 0.79 -14.39 21.38
N ALA A 17 1.90 -13.65 21.27
CA ALA A 17 1.85 -12.21 21.03
C ALA A 17 1.03 -11.91 19.76
N PRO A 18 0.18 -10.87 19.79
CA PRO A 18 -0.56 -10.47 18.60
C PRO A 18 0.44 -10.02 17.52
N LEU A 19 0.09 -10.28 16.27
CA LEU A 19 0.87 -9.81 15.14
C LEU A 19 0.94 -8.27 15.16
N ARG A 20 2.02 -7.69 14.64
CA ARG A 20 2.12 -6.23 14.44
C ARG A 20 0.91 -5.75 13.62
N TYR A 21 0.28 -4.65 14.05
CA TYR A 21 -0.84 -4.04 13.31
C TYR A 21 -0.29 -3.13 12.19
N SER A 22 0.38 -3.76 11.23
CA SER A 22 1.12 -3.11 10.15
C SER A 22 0.26 -2.13 9.34
N CYS A 23 -1.02 -2.43 9.13
CA CYS A 23 -1.88 -1.54 8.35
C CYS A 23 -2.09 -0.15 8.98
N PHE A 24 -1.96 0.01 10.30
CA PHE A 24 -1.93 1.34 10.92
C PHE A 24 -0.51 1.84 11.12
N ALA A 25 0.38 0.99 11.62
CA ALA A 25 1.75 1.39 11.95
C ALA A 25 2.51 1.91 10.72
N ASP A 26 2.28 1.32 9.56
CA ASP A 26 2.96 1.65 8.31
C ASP A 26 2.23 2.74 7.51
N HIS A 27 0.93 2.92 7.78
CA HIS A 27 0.13 3.98 7.17
C HIS A 27 0.26 5.31 7.90
N PHE A 28 0.31 5.28 9.24
CA PHE A 28 0.33 6.47 10.08
C PHE A 28 1.67 6.63 10.80
N LEU A 29 2.39 7.70 10.48
CA LEU A 29 3.48 8.17 11.34
C LEU A 29 2.89 8.71 12.64
N TYR A 30 3.13 8.04 13.78
CA TYR A 30 2.54 8.38 15.08
C TYR A 30 2.58 9.88 15.41
N ASP A 31 3.74 10.52 15.30
CA ASP A 31 3.90 11.94 15.62
C ASP A 31 3.12 12.85 14.66
N LYS A 32 3.05 12.48 13.38
CA LYS A 32 2.29 13.23 12.37
C LYS A 32 0.79 13.05 12.61
N TRP A 33 0.38 11.83 12.96
CA TRP A 33 -0.98 11.52 13.36
C TRP A 33 -1.36 12.39 14.56
N LEU A 34 -0.60 12.36 15.66
CA LEU A 34 -0.90 13.19 16.83
C LEU A 34 -0.99 14.71 16.54
N LYS A 35 -0.20 15.22 15.60
CA LYS A 35 -0.17 16.64 15.22
C LYS A 35 -1.25 17.09 14.25
N ASP A 36 -2.19 16.21 13.87
CA ASP A 36 -3.36 16.62 13.09
C ASP A 36 -4.11 17.77 13.82
N PRO A 37 -4.37 18.91 13.17
CA PRO A 37 -4.98 20.07 13.82
C PRO A 37 -6.39 19.82 14.37
N LYS A 38 -7.09 18.78 13.90
CA LYS A 38 -8.38 18.36 14.43
C LYS A 38 -8.26 17.41 15.61
N ARG A 39 -7.07 16.83 15.84
CA ARG A 39 -6.84 15.88 16.93
C ARG A 39 -6.49 16.62 18.21
N SER A 40 -7.04 16.14 19.32
CA SER A 40 -6.75 16.66 20.66
C SER A 40 -6.90 15.55 21.69
N VAL A 41 -6.46 15.81 22.92
CA VAL A 41 -6.64 14.89 24.05
C VAL A 41 -7.67 15.52 25.01
N ALA A 42 -8.59 14.73 25.53
CA ALA A 42 -9.53 15.14 26.57
C ALA A 42 -8.86 15.17 27.95
N PRO A 43 -9.40 15.87 28.96
CA PRO A 43 -8.86 15.84 30.33
C PRO A 43 -8.69 14.42 30.90
N GLU A 44 -9.56 13.50 30.48
CA GLU A 44 -9.55 12.09 30.85
C GLU A 44 -8.45 11.27 30.13
N GLY A 45 -7.68 11.88 29.22
CA GLY A 45 -6.61 11.21 28.45
C GLY A 45 -7.06 10.62 27.10
N TYR A 46 -8.35 10.64 26.80
CA TYR A 46 -8.89 10.05 25.57
C TYR A 46 -8.61 10.92 24.34
N PHE A 47 -8.29 10.28 23.22
CA PHE A 47 -8.19 10.99 21.94
C PHE A 47 -9.54 11.49 21.46
N ARG A 48 -9.53 12.71 20.95
CA ARG A 48 -10.65 13.39 20.33
C ARG A 48 -10.32 13.76 18.90
N TYR A 49 -11.35 13.88 18.08
CA TYR A 49 -11.24 14.42 16.73
C TYR A 49 -12.32 15.47 16.52
N ASP A 50 -11.93 16.62 15.99
CA ASP A 50 -12.78 17.80 15.81
C ASP A 50 -13.53 18.19 17.10
N LYS A 51 -12.80 18.20 18.23
CA LYS A 51 -13.29 18.52 19.58
C LYS A 51 -14.35 17.55 20.15
N ARG A 52 -14.61 16.41 19.50
CA ARG A 52 -15.55 15.36 19.95
C ARG A 52 -14.82 14.08 20.35
N PHE A 53 -15.39 13.30 21.26
CA PHE A 53 -14.84 11.98 21.62
C PHE A 53 -14.97 11.04 20.44
N HIS A 54 -13.87 10.71 19.77
CA HIS A 54 -13.93 9.95 18.52
C HIS A 54 -13.48 8.51 18.75
N PRO A 55 -14.38 7.52 18.88
CA PRO A 55 -13.98 6.21 19.38
C PRO A 55 -13.02 5.46 18.44
N LEU A 56 -13.11 5.67 17.12
CA LEU A 56 -12.07 5.14 16.22
C LEU A 56 -10.71 5.82 16.44
N SER A 57 -10.67 7.12 16.79
CA SER A 57 -9.39 7.78 17.09
C SER A 57 -8.81 7.27 18.41
N VAL A 58 -9.66 6.95 19.38
CA VAL A 58 -9.25 6.28 20.63
C VAL A 58 -8.64 4.92 20.29
N ALA A 59 -9.34 4.08 19.53
CA ALA A 59 -8.88 2.74 19.19
C ALA A 59 -7.59 2.75 18.34
N THR A 60 -7.56 3.53 17.25
CA THR A 60 -6.37 3.71 16.40
C THR A 60 -5.20 4.29 17.19
N GLY A 61 -5.42 5.33 18.00
CA GLY A 61 -4.37 5.95 18.80
C GLY A 61 -3.78 5.01 19.84
N GLY A 62 -4.60 4.14 20.43
CA GLY A 62 -4.16 3.09 21.34
C GLY A 62 -3.31 2.03 20.63
N ILE A 63 -3.70 1.59 19.43
CA ILE A 63 -2.89 0.66 18.62
C ILE A 63 -1.55 1.30 18.26
N LEU A 64 -1.55 2.53 17.74
CA LEU A 64 -0.29 3.16 17.36
C LEU A 64 0.62 3.40 18.58
N ALA A 65 0.05 3.71 19.75
CA ALA A 65 0.81 3.80 20.99
C ALA A 65 1.38 2.43 21.42
N TYR A 66 0.63 1.34 21.26
CA TYR A 66 1.15 -0.01 21.47
C TYR A 66 2.36 -0.29 20.56
N GLU A 67 2.26 -0.03 19.26
CA GLU A 67 3.35 -0.30 18.32
C GLU A 67 4.60 0.53 18.66
N ARG A 68 4.42 1.81 19.03
CA ARG A 68 5.53 2.66 19.51
C ARG A 68 6.14 2.16 20.81
N PHE A 69 5.34 1.62 21.73
CA PHE A 69 5.84 0.98 22.94
C PHE A 69 6.68 -0.26 22.61
N MET A 70 6.21 -1.12 21.71
CA MET A 70 6.95 -2.32 21.27
C MET A 70 8.26 -1.96 20.56
N GLU A 71 8.27 -0.89 19.76
CA GLU A 71 9.47 -0.42 19.04
C GLU A 71 10.51 0.24 19.95
N THR A 72 10.07 1.01 20.95
CA THR A 72 10.96 1.92 21.71
C THR A 72 11.18 1.52 23.16
N GLY A 73 10.28 0.73 23.73
CA GLY A 73 10.22 0.46 25.16
C GLY A 73 9.81 1.66 26.04
N ASP A 74 9.40 2.79 25.45
CA ASP A 74 9.03 3.99 26.22
C ASP A 74 7.63 3.85 26.85
N SER A 75 7.61 3.76 28.18
CA SER A 75 6.40 3.63 28.99
C SER A 75 5.37 4.76 28.80
N ALA A 76 5.75 5.92 28.26
CA ALA A 76 4.81 6.99 27.93
C ALA A 76 3.77 6.53 26.89
N TYR A 77 4.18 5.71 25.92
CA TYR A 77 3.27 5.14 24.94
C TYR A 77 2.36 4.07 25.56
N PHE A 78 2.88 3.24 26.47
CA PHE A 78 2.05 2.30 27.23
C PHE A 78 0.97 3.01 28.06
N ARG A 79 1.30 4.11 28.74
CA ARG A 79 0.30 4.93 29.47
C ARG A 79 -0.74 5.51 28.54
N THR A 80 -0.31 5.99 27.37
CA THR A 80 -1.23 6.51 26.34
C THR A 80 -2.20 5.43 25.87
N MET A 81 -1.71 4.23 25.60
CA MET A 81 -2.52 3.05 25.25
C MET A 81 -3.51 2.71 26.37
N GLN A 82 -3.05 2.68 27.62
CA GLN A 82 -3.87 2.40 28.80
C GLN A 82 -5.00 3.43 28.96
N ASP A 83 -4.73 4.71 28.73
CA ASP A 83 -5.75 5.76 28.72
C ASP A 83 -6.80 5.49 27.64
N GLN A 84 -6.40 5.04 26.45
CA GLN A 84 -7.37 4.71 25.39
C GLN A 84 -8.19 3.47 25.72
N VAL A 85 -7.60 2.45 26.35
CA VAL A 85 -8.33 1.23 26.78
C VAL A 85 -9.37 1.56 27.83
N ARG A 86 -9.08 2.49 28.75
CA ARG A 86 -10.01 2.94 29.79
C ARG A 86 -11.30 3.53 29.20
N TYR A 87 -11.26 4.08 27.98
CA TYR A 87 -12.46 4.56 27.27
C TYR A 87 -13.54 3.49 27.15
N PHE A 88 -13.16 2.22 26.94
CA PHE A 88 -14.12 1.12 26.76
C PHE A 88 -14.72 0.60 28.07
N SER A 89 -14.15 1.01 29.21
CA SER A 89 -14.69 0.77 30.56
C SER A 89 -15.52 1.95 31.08
N ASP A 90 -15.47 3.10 30.43
CA ASP A 90 -16.20 4.30 30.81
C ASP A 90 -17.67 4.17 30.37
N THR A 91 -18.57 3.93 31.32
CA THR A 91 -20.00 3.72 31.06
C THR A 91 -20.71 4.96 30.51
N ALA A 92 -20.08 6.14 30.55
CA ALA A 92 -20.58 7.33 29.86
C ALA A 92 -20.21 7.36 28.36
N ARG A 93 -19.38 6.40 27.90
CA ARG A 93 -18.81 6.34 26.54
C ARG A 93 -19.16 5.08 25.78
N VAL A 94 -19.78 4.10 26.43
CA VAL A 94 -20.16 2.81 25.84
C VAL A 94 -21.60 2.45 26.22
N ASP A 95 -22.29 1.75 25.33
CA ASP A 95 -23.66 1.31 25.52
C ASP A 95 -23.70 -0.18 25.84
N THR A 96 -24.39 -0.53 26.93
CA THR A 96 -24.76 -1.92 27.17
C THR A 96 -25.97 -2.28 26.30
N ALA A 97 -25.79 -3.17 25.34
CA ALA A 97 -26.80 -3.51 24.34
C ALA A 97 -27.28 -4.97 24.48
N PHE A 98 -28.37 -5.30 23.79
CA PHE A 98 -28.90 -6.66 23.66
C PHE A 98 -29.11 -7.38 25.01
N GLY A 99 -29.66 -6.67 25.99
CA GLY A 99 -29.94 -7.21 27.32
C GLY A 99 -28.67 -7.56 28.11
N GLY A 100 -27.58 -6.81 27.93
CA GLY A 100 -26.31 -7.02 28.65
C GLY A 100 -25.29 -7.88 27.90
N LYS A 101 -25.68 -8.49 26.78
CA LYS A 101 -24.84 -9.39 25.99
C LYS A 101 -23.85 -8.66 25.08
N GLY A 102 -24.18 -7.44 24.63
CA GLY A 102 -23.33 -6.66 23.75
C GLY A 102 -22.81 -5.38 24.39
N LEU A 103 -21.69 -4.89 23.88
CA LEU A 103 -21.13 -3.59 24.22
C LEU A 103 -20.93 -2.80 22.92
N GLY A 104 -21.72 -1.74 22.74
CA GLY A 104 -21.60 -0.82 21.63
C GLY A 104 -20.71 0.36 21.98
N ILE A 105 -19.88 0.81 21.04
CA ILE A 105 -19.02 1.98 21.17
C ILE A 105 -19.62 3.09 20.27
N PRO A 106 -20.50 3.94 20.82
CA PRO A 106 -21.29 4.89 20.04
C PRO A 106 -20.47 6.10 19.59
N TYR A 107 -20.89 6.63 18.45
CA TYR A 107 -20.67 8.00 18.03
C TYR A 107 -21.86 8.83 18.50
N ASP A 108 -21.64 9.80 19.40
CA ASP A 108 -22.68 10.63 20.01
C ASP A 108 -23.00 11.90 19.19
N TRP A 109 -22.59 11.94 17.92
CA TRP A 109 -22.97 12.96 16.95
C TRP A 109 -23.42 12.37 15.63
N ALA A 110 -24.22 13.12 14.87
CA ALA A 110 -24.70 12.70 13.56
C ALA A 110 -23.59 12.72 12.49
N TYR A 111 -23.67 11.80 11.54
CA TYR A 111 -22.79 11.74 10.35
C TYR A 111 -23.62 11.44 9.10
N GLY A 112 -23.70 12.39 8.18
CA GLY A 112 -24.62 12.30 7.04
C GLY A 112 -26.05 12.06 7.54
N GLN A 113 -26.67 10.98 7.07
CA GLN A 113 -28.01 10.55 7.51
C GLN A 113 -28.05 9.79 8.86
N LEU A 114 -26.90 9.37 9.40
CA LEU A 114 -26.85 8.61 10.65
C LEU A 114 -27.13 9.55 11.81
N LYS A 115 -28.19 9.26 12.57
CA LYS A 115 -28.53 9.99 13.79
C LYS A 115 -27.76 9.40 14.97
N ALA A 116 -27.32 10.26 15.89
CA ALA A 116 -26.71 9.82 17.13
C ALA A 116 -27.74 9.13 18.06
N PRO A 117 -27.32 8.13 18.85
CA PRO A 117 -26.05 7.41 18.71
C PRO A 117 -26.07 6.49 17.48
N TRP A 118 -24.93 6.35 16.83
CA TRP A 118 -24.71 5.32 15.81
C TRP A 118 -23.40 4.57 16.10
N TYR A 119 -23.25 3.38 15.52
CA TYR A 119 -22.11 2.50 15.78
C TYR A 119 -21.40 2.17 14.48
N SER A 120 -20.14 1.74 14.54
CA SER A 120 -19.35 1.40 13.37
C SER A 120 -18.69 0.04 13.55
N GLY A 121 -18.88 -0.88 12.62
CA GLY A 121 -18.24 -2.19 12.66
C GLY A 121 -16.72 -2.08 12.65
N MET A 122 -16.18 -1.13 11.88
CA MET A 122 -14.74 -0.79 11.89
C MET A 122 -14.27 -0.41 13.30
N THR A 123 -14.98 0.52 13.94
CA THR A 123 -14.60 1.00 15.28
C THR A 123 -14.61 -0.13 16.30
N GLN A 124 -15.64 -0.97 16.27
CA GLN A 124 -15.74 -2.14 17.15
C GLN A 124 -14.58 -3.13 16.91
N GLY A 125 -14.25 -3.44 15.65
CA GLY A 125 -13.17 -4.37 15.33
C GLY A 125 -11.77 -3.84 15.67
N VAL A 126 -11.51 -2.55 15.45
CA VAL A 126 -10.26 -1.91 15.86
C VAL A 126 -10.15 -1.88 17.40
N ALA A 127 -11.27 -1.67 18.11
CA ALA A 127 -11.29 -1.79 19.57
C ALA A 127 -10.95 -3.20 20.05
N LEU A 128 -11.48 -4.26 19.41
CA LEU A 128 -11.07 -5.65 19.71
C LEU A 128 -9.55 -5.82 19.56
N SER A 129 -9.01 -5.34 18.44
CA SER A 129 -7.57 -5.44 18.13
C SER A 129 -6.71 -4.74 19.22
N LEU A 130 -7.15 -3.58 19.71
CA LEU A 130 -6.49 -2.86 20.81
C LEU A 130 -6.58 -3.63 22.14
N LEU A 131 -7.75 -4.16 22.47
CA LEU A 131 -7.98 -4.89 23.73
C LEU A 131 -7.15 -6.19 23.79
N ILE A 132 -7.01 -6.91 22.68
CA ILE A 132 -6.13 -8.08 22.57
C ILE A 132 -4.68 -7.71 22.89
N ARG A 133 -4.20 -6.61 22.32
CA ARG A 133 -2.84 -6.09 22.58
C ARG A 133 -2.66 -5.67 24.04
N TYR A 134 -3.66 -5.04 24.64
CA TYR A 134 -3.59 -4.64 26.05
C TYR A 134 -3.61 -5.86 26.98
N GLU A 135 -4.51 -6.82 26.74
CA GLU A 135 -4.56 -8.09 27.46
C GLU A 135 -3.22 -8.82 27.38
N HIS A 136 -2.61 -8.88 26.20
CA HIS A 136 -1.31 -9.51 26.02
C HIS A 136 -0.22 -8.88 26.90
N LEU A 137 -0.16 -7.54 27.00
CA LEU A 137 0.84 -6.84 27.82
C LEU A 137 0.58 -6.93 29.33
N THR A 138 -0.69 -6.96 29.73
CA THR A 138 -1.09 -6.73 31.14
C THR A 138 -1.61 -7.98 31.84
N GLY A 139 -2.12 -8.95 31.09
CA GLY A 139 -2.89 -10.08 31.61
C GLY A 139 -4.20 -9.67 32.28
N ASP A 140 -4.74 -8.47 32.00
CA ASP A 140 -5.94 -7.95 32.66
C ASP A 140 -7.18 -8.81 32.34
N PRO A 141 -7.75 -9.55 33.32
CA PRO A 141 -8.87 -10.46 33.09
C PRO A 141 -10.17 -9.72 32.74
N ALA A 142 -10.25 -8.39 32.92
CA ALA A 142 -11.41 -7.61 32.50
C ALA A 142 -11.54 -7.48 30.97
N MET A 143 -10.46 -7.77 30.22
CA MET A 143 -10.44 -7.61 28.76
C MET A 143 -11.28 -8.69 28.05
N GLU A 144 -11.21 -9.95 28.47
CA GLU A 144 -12.00 -11.04 27.88
C GLU A 144 -13.51 -10.75 27.85
N PRO A 145 -14.21 -10.48 28.98
CA PRO A 145 -15.64 -10.23 28.95
C PRO A 145 -16.01 -8.99 28.12
N MET A 146 -15.13 -7.98 28.06
CA MET A 146 -15.33 -6.80 27.23
C MET A 146 -15.23 -7.14 25.74
N MET A 147 -14.18 -7.87 25.33
CA MET A 147 -13.99 -8.32 23.95
C MET A 147 -15.16 -9.19 23.49
N ARG A 148 -15.63 -10.14 24.32
CA ARG A 148 -16.78 -10.99 23.99
C ARG A 148 -18.05 -10.17 23.75
N LYS A 149 -18.30 -9.14 24.56
CA LYS A 149 -19.45 -8.24 24.38
C LYS A 149 -19.33 -7.35 23.13
N ILE A 150 -18.13 -6.86 22.81
CA ILE A 150 -17.89 -6.08 21.59
C ILE A 150 -18.06 -6.95 20.34
N ALA A 151 -17.50 -8.17 20.35
CA ALA A 151 -17.69 -9.15 19.29
C ALA A 151 -19.17 -9.48 19.11
N TYR A 152 -19.89 -9.81 20.20
CA TYR A 152 -21.32 -10.07 20.14
C TYR A 152 -22.11 -8.92 19.48
N PHE A 153 -21.76 -7.66 19.77
CA PHE A 153 -22.36 -6.49 19.16
C PHE A 153 -22.14 -6.43 17.63
N ILE A 154 -20.90 -6.66 17.18
CA ILE A 154 -20.57 -6.68 15.74
C ILE A 154 -21.44 -7.71 15.02
N LEU A 155 -21.61 -8.89 15.62
CA LEU A 155 -22.32 -10.04 15.06
C LEU A 155 -23.85 -9.87 14.97
N GLN A 156 -24.42 -8.79 15.53
CA GLN A 156 -25.85 -8.54 15.43
C GLN A 156 -26.21 -7.87 14.09
N PRO A 157 -27.41 -8.13 13.54
CA PRO A 157 -27.90 -7.45 12.33
C PRO A 157 -28.02 -5.93 12.53
N GLU A 158 -27.71 -5.15 11.50
CA GLU A 158 -27.87 -3.69 11.50
C GLU A 158 -29.32 -3.28 11.76
N THR A 159 -30.29 -4.08 11.31
CA THR A 159 -31.73 -3.89 11.55
C THR A 159 -32.09 -4.02 13.03
N ALA A 160 -31.33 -4.79 13.81
CA ALA A 160 -31.45 -4.91 15.26
C ALA A 160 -30.55 -3.92 16.03
N GLY A 161 -29.74 -3.11 15.32
CA GLY A 161 -28.80 -2.15 15.93
C GLY A 161 -27.36 -2.61 16.02
N GLY A 162 -27.02 -3.77 15.44
CA GLY A 162 -25.64 -4.23 15.31
C GLY A 162 -24.95 -3.71 14.04
N CYS A 163 -23.99 -4.47 13.53
CA CYS A 163 -23.15 -4.06 12.40
C CYS A 163 -23.26 -4.96 11.16
N LEU A 164 -23.96 -6.11 11.23
CA LEU A 164 -24.06 -7.00 10.07
C LEU A 164 -25.16 -6.58 9.10
N SER A 165 -24.80 -6.50 7.82
CA SER A 165 -25.72 -6.41 6.69
C SER A 165 -25.50 -7.59 5.73
N THR A 166 -26.25 -7.59 4.64
CA THR A 166 -26.09 -8.56 3.55
C THR A 166 -25.96 -7.80 2.24
N THR A 167 -24.95 -8.13 1.44
CA THR A 167 -24.78 -7.54 0.11
C THR A 167 -25.91 -7.98 -0.82
N LYS A 168 -26.05 -7.32 -1.98
CA LYS A 168 -27.07 -7.69 -2.99
C LYS A 168 -26.91 -9.15 -3.47
N GLU A 169 -25.68 -9.67 -3.46
CA GLU A 169 -25.34 -11.03 -3.88
C GLU A 169 -25.49 -12.06 -2.76
N GLY A 170 -25.87 -11.65 -1.55
CA GLY A 170 -26.10 -12.55 -0.42
C GLY A 170 -24.89 -12.76 0.50
N TYR A 171 -23.82 -11.96 0.38
CA TYR A 171 -22.65 -12.10 1.25
C TYR A 171 -22.85 -11.37 2.58
N THR A 172 -22.43 -12.00 3.68
CA THR A 172 -22.38 -11.36 5.01
C THR A 172 -21.38 -10.21 5.00
N TRP A 173 -21.81 -9.03 5.44
CA TRP A 173 -20.98 -7.83 5.43
C TRP A 173 -21.02 -7.10 6.77
N ILE A 174 -19.88 -6.60 7.23
CA ILE A 174 -19.77 -5.76 8.42
C ILE A 174 -19.73 -4.29 7.97
N GLU A 175 -20.79 -3.54 8.29
CA GLU A 175 -20.91 -2.15 7.88
C GLU A 175 -20.04 -1.22 8.74
N GLU A 176 -19.25 -0.36 8.08
CA GLU A 176 -18.61 0.80 8.73
C GLU A 176 -19.65 1.81 9.20
N TYR A 177 -20.73 1.95 8.41
CA TYR A 177 -21.84 2.88 8.61
C TYR A 177 -23.18 2.11 8.53
N PRO A 178 -23.54 1.30 9.54
CA PRO A 178 -24.78 0.54 9.56
C PRO A 178 -26.00 1.41 9.28
N ARG A 179 -26.89 0.93 8.41
CA ARG A 179 -28.10 1.62 7.89
C ARG A 179 -27.85 2.89 7.07
N SER A 180 -26.61 3.21 6.71
CA SER A 180 -26.34 4.29 5.76
C SER A 180 -26.74 3.85 4.35
N THR A 181 -27.54 4.68 3.67
CA THR A 181 -27.84 4.55 2.24
C THR A 181 -26.82 5.25 1.35
N GLU A 182 -26.02 6.17 1.89
CA GLU A 182 -25.01 6.96 1.16
C GLU A 182 -23.69 6.19 1.08
N HIS A 183 -23.30 5.57 2.19
CA HIS A 183 -22.02 4.89 2.38
C HIS A 183 -22.27 3.43 2.76
N ARG A 184 -22.77 2.64 1.81
CA ARG A 184 -23.09 1.23 2.02
C ARG A 184 -21.98 0.35 1.48
N HIS A 185 -21.61 -0.67 2.26
CA HIS A 185 -20.52 -1.59 1.92
C HIS A 185 -19.21 -0.83 1.66
N VAL A 186 -18.76 -0.07 2.66
CA VAL A 186 -17.46 0.61 2.59
C VAL A 186 -16.35 -0.41 2.84
N LEU A 187 -15.41 -0.51 1.89
CA LEU A 187 -14.45 -1.60 1.87
C LEU A 187 -13.40 -1.53 2.99
N ASN A 188 -12.84 -0.34 3.24
CA ASN A 188 -11.80 -0.16 4.26
C ASN A 188 -12.33 -0.51 5.68
N GLY A 189 -13.51 -0.01 6.04
CA GLY A 189 -14.08 -0.26 7.35
C GLY A 189 -14.50 -1.72 7.54
N PHE A 190 -14.98 -2.37 6.48
CA PHE A 190 -15.22 -3.81 6.49
C PHE A 190 -13.94 -4.61 6.76
N ILE A 191 -12.84 -4.30 6.07
CA ILE A 191 -11.58 -5.03 6.23
C ILE A 191 -11.03 -4.87 7.65
N ASN A 192 -11.01 -3.66 8.20
CA ASN A 192 -10.56 -3.45 9.60
C ASN A 192 -11.44 -4.16 10.62
N ALA A 193 -12.76 -4.20 10.39
CA ALA A 193 -13.65 -4.97 11.24
C ALA A 193 -13.34 -6.47 11.18
N LEU A 194 -13.08 -6.99 9.98
CA LEU A 194 -12.69 -8.38 9.75
C LEU A 194 -11.34 -8.72 10.39
N ILE A 195 -10.35 -7.83 10.34
CA ILE A 195 -9.07 -7.99 11.05
C ILE A 195 -9.32 -8.20 12.55
N GLY A 196 -10.12 -7.34 13.18
CA GLY A 196 -10.45 -7.46 14.61
C GLY A 196 -11.17 -8.76 14.97
N LEU A 197 -12.10 -9.21 14.11
CA LEU A 197 -12.80 -10.48 14.31
C LEU A 197 -11.90 -11.71 14.06
N LEU A 198 -10.94 -11.64 13.14
CA LEU A 198 -9.94 -12.70 12.94
C LEU A 198 -9.04 -12.84 14.17
N GLU A 199 -8.50 -11.73 14.69
CA GLU A 199 -7.71 -11.75 15.92
C GLU A 199 -8.55 -12.27 17.10
N TYR A 200 -9.80 -11.81 17.24
CA TYR A 200 -10.73 -12.30 18.28
C TYR A 200 -11.01 -13.80 18.15
N SER A 201 -11.32 -14.28 16.95
CA SER A 201 -11.65 -15.70 16.71
C SER A 201 -10.45 -16.61 16.94
N ALA A 202 -9.23 -16.13 16.68
CA ALA A 202 -8.00 -16.83 17.02
C ALA A 202 -7.78 -16.89 18.54
N ARG A 203 -8.13 -15.83 19.26
CA ARG A 203 -8.01 -15.73 20.72
C ARG A 203 -9.08 -16.53 21.48
N PHE A 204 -10.29 -16.62 20.94
CA PHE A 204 -11.47 -17.29 21.53
C PHE A 204 -12.09 -18.32 20.57
N PRO A 205 -11.39 -19.43 20.28
CA PRO A 205 -11.88 -20.45 19.35
C PRO A 205 -13.16 -21.17 19.83
N ASP A 206 -13.50 -21.05 21.11
CA ASP A 206 -14.75 -21.54 21.71
C ASP A 206 -15.99 -20.73 21.27
N ASP A 207 -15.81 -19.48 20.83
CA ASP A 207 -16.89 -18.66 20.27
C ASP A 207 -17.16 -19.05 18.81
N THR A 208 -17.79 -20.21 18.63
CA THR A 208 -18.08 -20.80 17.32
C THR A 208 -18.96 -19.91 16.42
N LEU A 209 -19.79 -19.04 17.01
CA LEU A 209 -20.59 -18.08 16.23
C LEU A 209 -19.68 -17.01 15.60
N ALA A 210 -18.79 -16.41 16.39
CA ALA A 210 -17.82 -15.44 15.88
C ALA A 210 -16.92 -16.06 14.81
N GLY A 211 -16.40 -17.28 15.05
CA GLY A 211 -15.58 -18.00 14.08
C GLY A 211 -16.32 -18.28 12.76
N ARG A 212 -17.59 -18.70 12.82
CA ARG A 212 -18.41 -18.93 11.63
C ARG A 212 -18.64 -17.64 10.83
N VAL A 213 -19.10 -16.57 11.48
CA VAL A 213 -19.39 -15.29 10.80
C VAL A 213 -18.12 -14.65 10.23
N THR A 214 -16.98 -14.77 10.93
CA THR A 214 -15.69 -14.30 10.44
C THR A 214 -15.29 -15.01 9.14
N ASN A 215 -15.50 -16.34 9.07
CA ASN A 215 -15.25 -17.11 7.86
C ASN A 215 -16.23 -16.75 6.73
N GLU A 216 -17.52 -16.52 7.03
CA GLU A 216 -18.51 -16.03 6.06
C GLU A 216 -18.10 -14.66 5.49
N CYS A 217 -17.66 -13.73 6.33
CA CYS A 217 -17.16 -12.42 5.91
C CYS A 217 -15.92 -12.54 5.02
N ARG A 218 -14.97 -13.42 5.37
CA ARG A 218 -13.77 -13.66 4.53
C ARG A 218 -14.13 -14.22 3.15
N ALA A 219 -15.05 -15.18 3.09
CA ALA A 219 -15.57 -15.70 1.83
C ALA A 219 -16.34 -14.63 1.03
N GLY A 220 -17.07 -13.76 1.73
CA GLY A 220 -17.73 -12.58 1.17
C GLY A 220 -16.74 -11.64 0.51
N LEU A 221 -15.67 -11.24 1.23
CA LEU A 221 -14.63 -10.33 0.73
C LEU A 221 -14.04 -10.81 -0.59
N ARG A 222 -13.62 -12.08 -0.64
CA ARG A 222 -13.08 -12.73 -1.84
C ARG A 222 -14.00 -12.57 -3.05
N SER A 223 -15.31 -12.65 -2.83
CA SER A 223 -16.31 -12.58 -3.90
C SER A 223 -16.71 -11.14 -4.24
N CYS A 224 -16.36 -10.18 -3.39
CA CYS A 224 -16.85 -8.81 -3.48
C CYS A 224 -15.96 -7.88 -4.31
N PHE A 225 -14.69 -8.22 -4.57
CA PHE A 225 -13.74 -7.32 -5.22
C PHE A 225 -14.20 -6.81 -6.59
N ASP A 226 -14.80 -7.68 -7.42
CA ASP A 226 -15.41 -7.34 -8.71
C ASP A 226 -16.37 -6.13 -8.66
N HIS A 227 -16.99 -5.86 -7.50
CA HIS A 227 -17.94 -4.77 -7.32
C HIS A 227 -17.29 -3.43 -6.98
N TYR A 228 -16.00 -3.42 -6.68
CA TYR A 228 -15.19 -2.22 -6.45
C TYR A 228 -14.29 -1.90 -7.65
N GLU A 229 -14.10 -2.86 -8.57
CA GLU A 229 -13.19 -2.73 -9.69
C GLU A 229 -13.55 -1.60 -10.67
N LYS A 230 -12.53 -0.84 -11.03
CA LYS A 230 -12.47 0.00 -12.23
C LYS A 230 -11.34 -0.52 -13.11
N VAL A 231 -11.29 -0.08 -14.37
CA VAL A 231 -10.36 -0.59 -15.40
C VAL A 231 -8.93 -0.83 -14.87
N GLU A 232 -8.38 0.14 -14.14
CA GLU A 232 -7.05 0.09 -13.50
C GLU A 232 -7.09 0.81 -12.15
N TRP A 233 -8.16 0.60 -11.37
CA TRP A 233 -8.36 1.23 -10.06
C TRP A 233 -9.46 0.52 -9.25
N SER A 234 -9.81 1.10 -8.11
CA SER A 234 -10.91 0.64 -7.24
C SER A 234 -11.84 1.80 -6.83
N THR A 235 -12.97 1.51 -6.22
CA THR A 235 -13.86 2.48 -5.56
C THR A 235 -13.78 2.35 -4.05
N TYR A 236 -14.12 3.44 -3.36
CA TYR A 236 -14.13 3.46 -1.89
C TYR A 236 -15.26 2.60 -1.30
N ASP A 237 -16.41 2.66 -1.94
CA ASP A 237 -17.62 1.94 -1.58
C ASP A 237 -18.35 1.46 -2.85
N ARG A 238 -19.43 0.70 -2.64
CA ARG A 238 -20.28 0.22 -3.75
C ARG A 238 -21.25 1.29 -4.29
N SER A 239 -21.33 2.46 -3.66
CA SER A 239 -22.07 3.63 -4.19
C SER A 239 -21.34 4.29 -5.35
N GLY A 240 -20.09 3.88 -5.63
CA GLY A 240 -19.29 4.38 -6.76
C GLY A 240 -18.42 5.59 -6.41
N ASN A 241 -18.25 5.89 -5.12
CA ASN A 241 -17.39 6.97 -4.68
C ASN A 241 -15.92 6.70 -5.07
N GLY A 242 -15.25 7.72 -5.59
CA GLY A 242 -13.87 7.60 -6.07
C GLY A 242 -12.89 7.30 -4.92
N LEU A 243 -12.02 6.33 -5.13
CA LEU A 243 -10.94 6.00 -4.18
C LEU A 243 -9.74 6.93 -4.43
N THR A 244 -9.30 7.65 -3.40
CA THR A 244 -8.05 8.44 -3.49
C THR A 244 -6.84 7.51 -3.47
N ALA A 245 -5.68 7.98 -3.94
CA ALA A 245 -4.47 7.15 -3.91
C ALA A 245 -3.95 6.88 -2.48
N GLY A 246 -4.14 7.80 -1.52
CA GLY A 246 -3.84 7.51 -0.11
C GLY A 246 -4.73 6.41 0.48
N TYR A 247 -6.01 6.36 0.10
CA TYR A 247 -6.90 5.26 0.49
C TYR A 247 -6.55 3.94 -0.22
N MET A 248 -6.05 3.97 -1.46
CA MET A 248 -5.53 2.77 -2.12
C MET A 248 -4.32 2.21 -1.37
N GLU A 249 -3.37 3.06 -0.98
CA GLU A 249 -2.21 2.65 -0.17
C GLU A 249 -2.64 2.03 1.16
N TYR A 250 -3.63 2.63 1.82
CA TYR A 250 -4.20 2.10 3.05
C TYR A 250 -4.85 0.72 2.83
N GLN A 251 -5.66 0.55 1.79
CA GLN A 251 -6.30 -0.71 1.45
C GLN A 251 -5.30 -1.82 1.07
N ILE A 252 -4.18 -1.48 0.44
CA ILE A 252 -3.08 -2.42 0.19
C ILE A 252 -2.53 -2.95 1.52
N LEU A 253 -2.26 -2.06 2.48
CA LEU A 253 -1.75 -2.46 3.79
C LEU A 253 -2.78 -3.27 4.60
N GLU A 254 -4.06 -2.94 4.47
CA GLU A 254 -5.18 -3.71 5.04
C GLU A 254 -5.21 -5.16 4.50
N LEU A 255 -5.08 -5.34 3.18
CA LEU A 255 -5.03 -6.69 2.59
C LEU A 255 -3.76 -7.45 3.02
N GLN A 256 -2.63 -6.77 3.14
CA GLN A 256 -1.39 -7.37 3.65
C GLN A 256 -1.54 -7.86 5.10
N GLN A 257 -2.18 -7.06 5.97
CA GLN A 257 -2.50 -7.48 7.34
C GLN A 257 -3.43 -8.70 7.34
N LEU A 258 -4.49 -8.70 6.51
CA LEU A 258 -5.39 -9.85 6.38
C LEU A 258 -4.65 -11.11 5.95
N LEU A 259 -3.77 -11.03 4.94
CA LEU A 259 -3.03 -12.19 4.44
C LEU A 259 -2.04 -12.76 5.46
N THR A 260 -1.50 -11.91 6.33
CA THR A 260 -0.65 -12.34 7.44
C THR A 260 -1.46 -13.10 8.51
N LEU A 261 -2.71 -12.69 8.75
CA LEU A 261 -3.62 -13.34 9.70
C LEU A 261 -4.25 -14.62 9.15
N ALA A 262 -4.70 -14.59 7.90
CA ALA A 262 -5.40 -15.66 7.23
C ALA A 262 -5.23 -15.55 5.71
N TYR A 263 -4.23 -16.25 5.17
CA TYR A 263 -3.95 -16.26 3.74
C TYR A 263 -5.16 -16.71 2.91
N ASP A 264 -5.49 -15.95 1.88
CA ASP A 264 -6.45 -16.31 0.84
C ASP A 264 -5.85 -15.93 -0.53
N PRO A 265 -5.76 -16.87 -1.49
CA PRO A 265 -5.08 -16.62 -2.75
C PRO A 265 -5.76 -15.54 -3.59
N VAL A 266 -7.08 -15.37 -3.51
CA VAL A 266 -7.77 -14.32 -4.28
C VAL A 266 -7.57 -12.95 -3.65
N ILE A 267 -7.51 -12.87 -2.32
CA ILE A 267 -7.12 -11.62 -1.63
C ILE A 267 -5.67 -11.25 -1.97
N HIS A 268 -4.77 -12.23 -2.01
CA HIS A 268 -3.38 -12.03 -2.43
C HIS A 268 -3.30 -11.52 -3.87
N ASP A 269 -4.02 -12.15 -4.78
CA ASP A 269 -4.08 -11.73 -6.18
C ASP A 269 -4.67 -10.32 -6.33
N GLN A 270 -5.65 -9.94 -5.51
CA GLN A 270 -6.18 -8.58 -5.49
C GLN A 270 -5.16 -7.56 -4.96
N LEU A 271 -4.42 -7.91 -3.90
CA LEU A 271 -3.30 -7.12 -3.39
C LEU A 271 -2.29 -6.86 -4.52
N LEU A 272 -1.87 -7.89 -5.26
CA LEU A 272 -0.95 -7.75 -6.39
C LEU A 272 -1.49 -6.74 -7.43
N LEU A 273 -2.75 -6.86 -7.86
CA LEU A 273 -3.35 -5.93 -8.81
C LEU A 273 -3.33 -4.48 -8.31
N TRP A 274 -3.73 -4.25 -7.06
CA TRP A 274 -3.75 -2.90 -6.49
C TRP A 274 -2.36 -2.31 -6.34
N THR A 275 -1.35 -3.12 -6.01
CA THR A 275 0.04 -2.67 -5.96
C THR A 275 0.54 -2.19 -7.32
N VAL A 276 0.22 -2.93 -8.38
CA VAL A 276 0.49 -2.51 -9.77
C VAL A 276 -0.20 -1.17 -10.05
N PHE A 277 -1.50 -1.03 -9.75
CA PHE A 277 -2.23 0.20 -10.06
C PHE A 277 -1.71 1.42 -9.28
N ALA A 278 -1.40 1.24 -7.99
CA ALA A 278 -0.79 2.29 -7.16
C ALA A 278 0.62 2.68 -7.66
N SER A 279 1.36 1.71 -8.21
CA SER A 279 2.70 1.96 -8.76
C SER A 279 2.62 2.75 -10.07
N GLU A 280 1.59 2.50 -10.88
CA GLU A 280 1.45 3.14 -12.19
C GLU A 280 0.74 4.49 -12.13
N ARG A 281 -0.11 4.71 -11.12
CA ARG A 281 -0.77 5.99 -10.86
C ARG A 281 0.00 6.78 -9.79
N PRO A 282 0.83 7.77 -10.17
CA PRO A 282 1.52 8.59 -9.18
C PRO A 282 0.53 9.32 -8.28
N ASN A 283 0.54 8.94 -7.00
CA ASN A 283 -0.05 9.70 -5.92
C ASN A 283 0.78 10.97 -5.77
N ASN A 284 0.31 12.08 -6.32
CA ASN A 284 0.99 13.34 -6.12
C ASN A 284 -0.01 14.49 -6.34
N GLU A 285 -0.77 14.82 -5.30
CA GLU A 285 -1.44 16.13 -5.21
C GLU A 285 -0.46 17.27 -5.52
N ARG A 286 0.83 17.08 -5.20
CA ARG A 286 1.93 17.98 -5.59
C ARG A 286 2.26 17.97 -7.08
N ALA A 287 2.33 16.82 -7.76
CA ALA A 287 2.55 16.76 -9.21
C ALA A 287 1.32 17.26 -9.98
N LEU A 288 0.12 17.05 -9.44
CA LEU A 288 -1.13 17.63 -9.95
C LEU A 288 -1.17 19.15 -9.73
N HIS A 289 -0.74 19.64 -8.56
CA HIS A 289 -0.58 21.07 -8.26
C HIS A 289 0.48 21.74 -9.14
N MET A 290 1.61 21.07 -9.34
CA MET A 290 2.67 21.49 -10.27
C MET A 290 2.13 21.52 -11.70
N ARG A 291 1.43 20.48 -12.17
CA ARG A 291 0.77 20.45 -13.49
C ARG A 291 -0.30 21.54 -13.64
N LYS A 292 -1.12 21.81 -12.62
CA LYS A 292 -2.10 22.91 -12.60
C LYS A 292 -1.42 24.28 -12.68
N LYS A 293 -0.19 24.42 -12.18
CA LYS A 293 0.66 25.60 -12.34
C LYS A 293 1.48 25.61 -13.64
N GLY A 294 1.27 24.66 -14.56
CA GLY A 294 1.98 24.56 -15.84
C GLY A 294 3.33 23.83 -15.78
N TRP A 295 3.72 23.29 -14.62
CA TRP A 295 4.99 22.59 -14.42
C TRP A 295 4.85 21.09 -14.75
N ARG A 296 5.70 20.59 -15.65
CA ARG A 296 5.86 19.15 -15.88
C ARG A 296 7.11 18.68 -15.12
N PRO A 297 7.00 17.81 -14.09
CA PRO A 297 8.16 17.34 -13.31
C PRO A 297 8.98 16.27 -14.04
N SER A 298 9.00 16.28 -15.37
CA SER A 298 9.85 15.41 -16.18
C SER A 298 11.18 16.11 -16.42
N ALA A 299 12.22 15.66 -15.74
CA ALA A 299 13.58 15.99 -16.17
C ALA A 299 13.93 15.14 -17.40
N LYS A 300 14.50 15.77 -18.44
CA LYS A 300 15.16 15.02 -19.52
C LYS A 300 16.49 14.48 -18.99
N LEU A 301 16.75 13.21 -19.23
CA LEU A 301 18.10 12.69 -19.11
C LEU A 301 18.99 13.41 -20.14
N VAL A 302 20.18 13.84 -19.73
CA VAL A 302 21.16 14.43 -20.63
C VAL A 302 22.46 13.67 -20.55
N ARG A 303 23.02 13.31 -21.71
CA ARG A 303 24.32 12.66 -21.83
C ARG A 303 25.42 13.49 -21.18
N ILE A 304 26.13 12.93 -20.19
CA ILE A 304 27.40 13.50 -19.71
C ILE A 304 28.52 12.71 -20.35
N ASP A 305 28.90 13.13 -21.56
CA ASP A 305 30.13 12.71 -22.20
C ASP A 305 31.20 13.73 -21.90
N SER A 306 32.28 13.30 -21.27
CA SER A 306 33.54 14.06 -21.13
C SER A 306 33.61 15.16 -20.04
N MET A 307 34.86 15.53 -19.77
CA MET A 307 35.39 16.19 -18.58
C MET A 307 34.85 17.59 -18.24
N TYR A 308 33.95 18.18 -19.03
CA TYR A 308 33.46 19.53 -18.80
C TYR A 308 32.01 19.70 -19.28
N LEU A 309 31.20 20.31 -18.40
CA LEU A 309 29.82 20.78 -18.56
C LEU A 309 28.67 19.76 -18.37
N VAL A 310 27.86 20.04 -17.34
CA VAL A 310 26.43 19.72 -17.33
C VAL A 310 25.76 20.78 -18.22
N PRO A 311 24.99 20.43 -19.26
CA PRO A 311 24.30 21.44 -20.05
C PRO A 311 23.23 22.16 -19.22
N ASP A 312 23.14 23.47 -19.40
CA ASP A 312 22.12 24.32 -18.79
C ASP A 312 20.73 23.78 -19.15
N ILE A 313 19.98 23.34 -18.15
CA ILE A 313 18.59 22.93 -18.34
C ILE A 313 17.77 24.22 -18.45
N ARG A 314 17.29 24.51 -19.67
CA ARG A 314 16.45 25.67 -19.96
C ARG A 314 14.99 25.31 -19.69
N PHE A 315 14.33 26.10 -18.85
CA PHE A 315 12.88 26.06 -18.66
C PHE A 315 12.25 27.30 -19.31
N GLU A 316 11.14 27.12 -20.01
CA GLU A 316 10.26 28.23 -20.39
C GLU A 316 9.19 28.39 -19.30
N ASP A 317 9.18 29.56 -18.64
CA ASP A 317 8.05 30.01 -17.81
C ASP A 317 6.98 30.59 -18.76
N PRO A 318 5.85 29.89 -18.98
CA PRO A 318 4.85 30.35 -19.95
C PRO A 318 4.08 31.60 -19.49
N GLN A 319 4.12 31.94 -18.19
CA GLN A 319 3.40 33.09 -17.65
C GLN A 319 4.23 34.38 -17.65
N LYS A 320 5.57 34.27 -17.69
CA LYS A 320 6.46 35.44 -17.58
C LYS A 320 7.33 35.70 -18.81
N GLY A 321 7.30 34.83 -19.82
CA GLY A 321 8.06 35.03 -21.07
C GLY A 321 9.57 35.16 -20.85
N ARG A 322 10.08 34.76 -19.69
CA ARG A 322 11.51 34.81 -19.34
C ARG A 322 12.08 33.40 -19.41
N GLN A 323 13.17 33.24 -20.16
CA GLN A 323 14.02 32.07 -20.05
C GLN A 323 14.68 32.08 -18.67
N MET A 324 14.38 31.08 -17.84
CA MET A 324 15.16 30.83 -16.63
C MET A 324 16.28 29.85 -16.97
N ILE A 325 17.52 30.35 -16.87
CA ILE A 325 18.73 29.53 -16.92
C ILE A 325 18.97 29.04 -15.48
N MET A 326 18.73 27.76 -15.22
CA MET A 326 19.20 27.14 -13.99
C MET A 326 20.66 26.71 -14.20
N ASN A 327 21.57 27.49 -13.65
CA ASN A 327 22.98 27.11 -13.52
C ASN A 327 23.07 25.86 -12.63
N ALA A 328 23.28 24.69 -13.24
CA ALA A 328 23.82 23.55 -12.51
C ALA A 328 25.20 23.98 -11.99
N GLY A 329 25.34 24.16 -10.67
CA GLY A 329 26.52 24.78 -10.07
C GLY A 329 27.81 24.15 -10.60
N ARG A 330 28.68 24.97 -11.20
CA ARG A 330 30.03 24.57 -11.63
C ARG A 330 30.81 24.03 -10.43
N ARG A 331 30.84 22.71 -10.25
CA ARG A 331 31.90 22.01 -9.50
C ARG A 331 32.25 20.73 -10.24
N LYS A 332 33.55 20.58 -10.53
CA LYS A 332 34.13 19.41 -11.22
C LYS A 332 33.64 18.12 -10.56
N PRO A 333 33.23 17.10 -11.33
CA PRO A 333 33.10 15.76 -10.78
C PRO A 333 34.45 15.33 -10.23
N THR A 334 34.52 14.99 -8.95
CA THR A 334 35.70 14.36 -8.34
C THR A 334 36.03 13.05 -9.08
N GLY A 335 37.31 12.77 -9.30
CA GLY A 335 37.86 11.67 -10.12
C GLY A 335 37.47 10.23 -9.73
N ALA A 336 36.45 10.02 -8.90
CA ALA A 336 35.89 8.72 -8.52
C ALA A 336 35.19 7.99 -9.67
N PHE A 337 34.74 8.69 -10.72
CA PHE A 337 34.03 8.07 -11.85
C PHE A 337 34.95 7.57 -12.98
N HIS A 338 36.28 7.68 -12.82
CA HIS A 338 37.25 7.58 -13.93
C HIS A 338 38.02 6.26 -14.06
N LYS A 339 37.67 5.19 -13.35
CA LYS A 339 38.40 3.91 -13.47
C LYS A 339 37.63 2.88 -14.28
N GLY A 340 37.91 2.84 -15.59
CA GLY A 340 37.37 1.81 -16.48
C GLY A 340 37.62 2.02 -17.98
N SER A 341 38.68 2.71 -18.41
CA SER A 341 38.96 2.91 -19.83
C SER A 341 39.64 1.68 -20.45
N LYS A 342 38.86 0.69 -20.91
CA LYS A 342 39.23 -0.26 -22.00
C LYS A 342 38.10 -1.26 -22.27
N ALA A 343 37.11 -0.83 -23.03
CA ALA A 343 36.38 -1.57 -24.07
C ALA A 343 35.21 -0.67 -24.50
N MET A 344 35.17 -0.20 -25.75
CA MET A 344 34.05 0.50 -26.41
C MET A 344 32.96 0.99 -25.44
N ASP A 345 33.10 2.19 -24.88
CA ASP A 345 32.28 2.71 -23.78
C ASP A 345 30.77 2.69 -24.13
N ARG A 346 30.08 1.64 -23.66
CA ARG A 346 28.61 1.49 -23.65
C ARG A 346 28.00 2.06 -22.36
N THR A 347 28.74 2.93 -21.68
CA THR A 347 28.48 3.31 -20.29
C THR A 347 28.00 4.76 -20.23
N TRP A 348 26.75 4.96 -19.87
CA TRP A 348 26.16 6.29 -19.67
C TRP A 348 26.25 6.64 -18.18
N THR A 349 26.49 7.90 -17.83
CA THR A 349 26.44 8.37 -16.44
C THR A 349 25.61 9.63 -16.41
N LEU A 350 24.50 9.61 -15.67
CA LEU A 350 23.58 10.73 -15.56
C LEU A 350 23.53 11.27 -14.14
N ALA A 351 24.33 12.28 -13.85
CA ALA A 351 24.19 13.05 -12.62
C ALA A 351 23.10 14.13 -12.80
N HIS A 352 22.02 14.06 -12.04
CA HIS A 352 20.99 15.11 -11.97
C HIS A 352 20.87 15.63 -10.55
N GLN A 353 20.98 16.94 -10.34
CA GLN A 353 20.62 17.60 -9.07
C GLN A 353 19.14 17.96 -9.10
N LEU A 354 18.36 17.42 -8.17
CA LEU A 354 16.91 17.54 -8.20
C LEU A 354 16.51 18.85 -7.48
N PRO A 355 15.73 19.75 -8.10
CA PRO A 355 15.69 21.16 -7.71
C PRO A 355 14.69 21.51 -6.59
N VAL A 356 14.46 20.61 -5.63
CA VAL A 356 13.38 20.80 -4.63
C VAL A 356 13.91 20.62 -3.21
N ALA A 357 13.58 21.55 -2.31
CA ALA A 357 13.82 21.42 -0.86
C ALA A 357 12.87 20.36 -0.25
N SER A 358 13.00 19.12 -0.67
CA SER A 358 12.18 18.00 -0.22
C SER A 358 13.03 16.74 -0.12
N THR A 359 12.67 15.85 0.79
CA THR A 359 13.27 14.52 0.87
C THR A 359 12.73 13.65 -0.26
N ILE A 360 13.62 12.84 -0.83
CA ILE A 360 13.31 11.83 -1.82
C ILE A 360 13.63 10.48 -1.23
N GLU A 361 12.67 9.58 -1.36
CA GLU A 361 12.73 8.20 -0.87
C GLU A 361 12.50 7.21 -2.02
N LEU A 362 12.04 7.69 -3.18
CA LEU A 362 11.77 6.90 -4.38
C LEU A 362 12.09 7.70 -5.67
N ILE A 363 12.83 7.08 -6.59
CA ILE A 363 13.15 7.62 -7.92
C ILE A 363 12.51 6.70 -8.97
N GLU A 364 11.64 7.23 -9.84
CA GLU A 364 11.06 6.50 -10.98
C GLU A 364 11.72 6.97 -12.30
N LEU A 365 12.26 6.05 -13.07
CA LEU A 365 12.78 6.27 -14.41
C LEU A 365 11.80 5.66 -15.39
N VAL A 366 11.42 6.40 -16.43
CA VAL A 366 10.49 5.93 -17.45
C VAL A 366 11.13 6.10 -18.82
N HIS A 367 11.19 5.03 -19.62
CA HIS A 367 11.72 5.04 -20.99
C HIS A 367 10.98 4.04 -21.85
N ASP A 368 10.86 4.29 -23.15
CA ASP A 368 10.12 3.41 -24.06
C ASP A 368 10.68 1.98 -24.11
N THR A 369 12.01 1.80 -23.96
CA THR A 369 12.62 0.48 -23.73
C THR A 369 13.99 0.65 -23.10
N PHE A 370 14.22 0.05 -21.95
CA PHE A 370 15.53 0.08 -21.31
C PHE A 370 16.44 -1.07 -21.79
N PRO A 371 17.64 -0.80 -22.34
CA PRO A 371 18.58 -1.83 -22.79
C PRO A 371 19.15 -2.66 -21.63
N GLN A 372 18.89 -3.96 -21.62
CA GLN A 372 19.36 -4.87 -20.57
C GLN A 372 20.77 -5.45 -20.89
N PRO A 373 21.59 -5.77 -19.87
CA PRO A 373 21.39 -5.50 -18.45
C PRO A 373 21.61 -4.01 -18.10
N ILE A 374 20.97 -3.54 -17.03
CA ILE A 374 21.19 -2.20 -16.47
C ILE A 374 21.84 -2.29 -15.10
N ASP A 375 22.95 -1.56 -14.92
CA ASP A 375 23.60 -1.35 -13.62
C ASP A 375 23.25 0.07 -13.15
N LEU A 376 22.54 0.15 -12.03
CA LEU A 376 22.08 1.39 -11.46
C LEU A 376 22.71 1.63 -10.09
N ALA A 377 23.18 2.85 -9.87
CA ALA A 377 23.67 3.26 -8.57
C ALA A 377 23.20 4.67 -8.21
N VAL A 378 22.98 4.88 -6.91
CA VAL A 378 22.56 6.15 -6.33
C VAL A 378 23.64 6.62 -5.37
N TRP A 379 24.01 7.88 -5.44
CA TRP A 379 24.88 8.54 -4.47
C TRP A 379 24.17 9.72 -3.83
N THR A 380 24.51 10.02 -2.59
CA THR A 380 24.20 11.32 -1.98
C THR A 380 25.45 12.15 -1.83
N ARG A 381 25.34 13.43 -2.14
CA ARG A 381 26.37 14.43 -1.90
C ARG A 381 26.16 15.06 -0.53
N ASP A 382 27.11 14.84 0.36
CA ASP A 382 27.21 15.62 1.60
C ASP A 382 27.45 17.09 1.25
N THR A 383 26.57 17.98 1.69
CA THR A 383 26.64 19.41 1.37
C THR A 383 27.71 20.15 2.16
N ILE A 384 28.14 19.60 3.30
CA ILE A 384 29.18 20.14 4.16
C ILE A 384 30.56 19.72 3.64
N THR A 385 30.75 18.42 3.40
CA THR A 385 32.07 17.87 3.01
C THR A 385 32.26 17.80 1.50
N GLY A 386 31.18 17.88 0.71
CA GLY A 386 31.20 17.70 -0.74
C GLY A 386 31.45 16.26 -1.20
N ARG A 387 31.54 15.29 -0.28
CA ARG A 387 31.81 13.88 -0.59
C ARG A 387 30.55 13.18 -1.06
N TYR A 388 30.73 12.17 -1.92
CA TYR A 388 29.66 11.31 -2.39
C TYR A 388 29.66 10.01 -1.61
N HIS A 389 28.51 9.66 -1.05
CA HIS A 389 28.27 8.37 -0.41
C HIS A 389 27.41 7.53 -1.34
N GLN A 390 27.93 6.38 -1.75
CA GLN A 390 27.14 5.43 -2.52
C GLN A 390 26.12 4.78 -1.58
N HIS A 391 24.86 4.78 -2.00
CA HIS A 391 23.83 3.99 -1.35
C HIS A 391 23.71 2.68 -2.11
N ASN A 392 23.69 1.57 -1.39
CA ASN A 392 23.19 0.33 -1.98
C ASN A 392 21.72 0.58 -2.30
N ALA A 393 21.35 0.55 -3.58
CA ALA A 393 19.94 0.58 -3.96
C ALA A 393 19.31 -0.66 -3.33
N THR A 394 18.44 -0.48 -2.33
CA THR A 394 17.91 -1.60 -1.57
C THR A 394 16.85 -2.37 -2.35
N GLN A 395 16.14 -1.71 -3.27
CA GLN A 395 15.15 -2.33 -4.14
C GLN A 395 15.14 -1.64 -5.51
N LEU A 396 15.44 -2.41 -6.55
CA LEU A 396 15.28 -2.05 -7.96
C LEU A 396 14.02 -2.75 -8.47
N PHE A 397 12.91 -2.02 -8.55
CA PHE A 397 11.78 -2.46 -9.36
C PHE A 397 12.10 -2.13 -10.81
N ALA A 398 11.91 -3.07 -11.72
CA ALA A 398 11.96 -2.80 -13.15
C ALA A 398 10.77 -3.43 -13.85
N SER A 399 10.04 -2.62 -14.61
CA SER A 399 9.35 -3.09 -15.80
C SER A 399 10.22 -2.77 -17.04
N VAL A 400 9.85 -3.33 -18.18
CA VAL A 400 10.54 -3.06 -19.46
C VAL A 400 10.67 -1.56 -19.77
N GLU A 401 9.72 -0.77 -19.27
CA GLU A 401 9.61 0.66 -19.52
C GLU A 401 9.88 1.55 -18.30
N ARG A 402 10.01 0.96 -17.10
CA ARG A 402 10.12 1.73 -15.85
C ARG A 402 11.12 1.12 -14.88
N PHE A 403 11.91 1.95 -14.21
CA PHE A 403 12.65 1.55 -13.01
C PHE A 403 12.20 2.36 -11.81
N CYS A 404 11.87 1.72 -10.70
CA CYS A 404 11.60 2.38 -9.44
C CYS A 404 12.71 2.01 -8.45
N ILE A 405 13.36 3.03 -7.89
CA ILE A 405 14.57 2.89 -7.09
C ILE A 405 14.28 3.49 -5.73
N ARG A 406 14.33 2.66 -4.70
CA ARG A 406 14.17 3.12 -3.33
C ARG A 406 15.51 3.56 -2.75
N ILE A 407 15.50 4.69 -2.06
CA ILE A 407 16.68 5.26 -1.39
C ILE A 407 16.31 5.72 0.03
N PRO A 408 17.24 5.75 0.98
CA PRO A 408 17.00 6.40 2.27
C PRO A 408 16.52 7.86 2.07
N PRO A 409 15.68 8.40 2.97
CA PRO A 409 15.22 9.79 2.87
C PRO A 409 16.38 10.77 2.74
N VAL A 410 16.51 11.41 1.57
CA VAL A 410 17.63 12.31 1.29
C VAL A 410 17.15 13.59 0.61
N PRO A 411 17.72 14.77 0.92
CA PRO A 411 17.39 15.99 0.22
C PRO A 411 17.60 15.86 -1.29
N ALA A 412 16.62 16.29 -2.08
CA ALA A 412 16.60 16.09 -3.53
C ALA A 412 17.85 16.66 -4.23
N ASP A 413 18.36 17.80 -3.75
CA ASP A 413 19.54 18.50 -4.27
C ASP A 413 20.86 17.77 -3.99
N GLN A 414 20.82 16.73 -3.15
CA GLN A 414 21.95 15.88 -2.79
C GLN A 414 21.99 14.57 -3.56
N VAL A 415 20.93 14.18 -4.26
CA VAL A 415 20.89 12.92 -5.01
C VAL A 415 21.70 13.02 -6.30
N VAL A 416 22.48 11.98 -6.59
CA VAL A 416 23.12 11.74 -7.89
C VAL A 416 22.82 10.32 -8.34
N LEU A 417 22.40 10.16 -9.59
CA LEU A 417 22.07 8.87 -10.18
C LEU A 417 23.19 8.44 -11.17
N ARG A 418 23.32 7.14 -11.44
CA ARG A 418 24.10 6.61 -12.58
C ARG A 418 23.35 5.42 -13.13
N ILE A 419 23.25 5.37 -14.45
CA ILE A 419 22.58 4.29 -15.17
C ILE A 419 23.55 3.79 -16.24
N ARG A 420 24.10 2.60 -16.04
CA ARG A 420 24.91 1.90 -17.04
C ARG A 420 24.03 0.87 -17.74
N ALA A 421 24.22 0.68 -19.04
CA ALA A 421 23.44 -0.26 -19.83
C ALA A 421 24.35 -1.18 -20.66
N GLY A 422 23.88 -2.39 -20.95
CA GLY A 422 24.59 -3.38 -21.77
C GLY A 422 24.70 -3.02 -23.25
N SER A 423 23.87 -2.09 -23.73
CA SER A 423 23.89 -1.56 -25.09
C SER A 423 23.52 -0.07 -25.12
N ALA A 424 23.85 0.61 -26.22
CA ALA A 424 23.58 2.03 -26.39
C ALA A 424 22.06 2.29 -26.48
N PHE A 425 21.58 3.30 -25.74
CA PHE A 425 20.24 3.86 -25.91
C PHE A 425 20.32 5.39 -25.94
N ILE A 426 19.28 6.03 -26.48
CA ILE A 426 19.16 7.47 -26.54
C ILE A 426 18.65 7.95 -25.17
N PRO A 427 19.44 8.68 -24.36
CA PRO A 427 18.98 9.10 -23.03
C PRO A 427 17.89 10.17 -23.11
N ASP A 428 17.89 10.99 -24.16
CA ASP A 428 17.01 12.17 -24.27
C ASP A 428 15.52 11.80 -24.42
N THR A 429 15.21 10.54 -24.74
CA THR A 429 13.85 9.96 -24.75
C THR A 429 13.44 9.44 -23.37
N ALA A 430 14.40 9.19 -22.48
CA ALA A 430 14.13 8.73 -21.12
C ALA A 430 13.73 9.92 -20.23
N ARG A 431 12.64 9.73 -19.50
CA ARG A 431 12.06 10.71 -18.58
C ARG A 431 12.30 10.23 -17.15
N ILE A 432 12.89 11.08 -16.32
CA ILE A 432 12.91 10.83 -14.88
C ILE A 432 11.64 11.42 -14.28
N GLN A 433 10.87 10.58 -13.60
CA GLN A 433 9.78 11.02 -12.73
C GLN A 433 10.22 10.84 -11.28
N LEU A 434 10.40 11.94 -10.57
CA LEU A 434 10.77 11.87 -9.17
C LEU A 434 9.50 11.82 -8.35
N ARG A 435 9.35 10.77 -7.54
CA ARG A 435 8.31 10.76 -6.51
C ARG A 435 8.88 11.46 -5.27
N ILE A 436 8.45 12.70 -5.08
CA ILE A 436 8.85 13.56 -3.97
C ILE A 436 7.74 13.53 -2.91
N GLY A 437 7.92 12.72 -1.87
CA GLY A 437 6.94 12.65 -0.78
C GLY A 437 7.04 11.35 0.02
N ALA A 438 6.57 11.43 1.26
CA ALA A 438 6.58 10.37 2.26
C ALA A 438 5.64 9.22 1.86
N LEU A 439 6.18 8.24 1.16
CA LEU A 439 5.68 6.87 1.30
C LEU A 439 6.32 6.37 2.60
N GLY A 440 5.50 5.94 3.56
CA GLY A 440 5.99 5.52 4.88
C GLY A 440 7.15 4.52 4.78
N PRO A 441 7.99 4.43 5.82
CA PRO A 441 9.22 3.62 5.82
C PRO A 441 9.01 2.11 5.54
N ASP A 442 7.77 1.61 5.48
CA ASP A 442 7.48 0.18 5.38
C ASP A 442 6.51 -0.23 4.24
N LEU A 443 6.20 0.66 3.28
CA LEU A 443 5.37 0.30 2.11
C LEU A 443 6.14 -0.60 1.11
N VAL A 444 6.20 -1.89 1.41
CA VAL A 444 6.41 -3.00 0.47
C VAL A 444 5.04 -3.62 0.25
N PRO A 445 4.48 -3.58 -0.97
CA PRO A 445 4.94 -4.50 -2.01
C PRO A 445 4.93 -3.87 -3.40
N TRP A 446 6.07 -3.31 -3.83
CA TRP A 446 6.23 -2.92 -5.25
C TRP A 446 6.63 -4.14 -6.08
N ASN A 447 5.72 -5.11 -6.25
CA ASN A 447 5.98 -6.26 -7.11
C ASN A 447 6.40 -5.81 -8.50
N ALA A 448 7.47 -6.37 -9.07
CA ALA A 448 7.84 -6.08 -10.45
C ALA A 448 6.75 -6.55 -11.40
N HIS A 449 6.50 -5.84 -12.50
CA HIS A 449 5.44 -6.25 -13.42
C HIS A 449 5.70 -5.91 -14.89
N GLU A 450 5.11 -6.71 -15.78
CA GLU A 450 5.13 -6.56 -17.23
C GLU A 450 3.70 -6.55 -17.78
N ARG A 451 3.43 -5.67 -18.74
CA ARG A 451 2.18 -5.68 -19.52
C ARG A 451 2.46 -6.22 -20.92
N VAL A 452 1.71 -7.23 -21.33
CA VAL A 452 1.85 -7.87 -22.65
C VAL A 452 0.55 -7.71 -23.43
N GLY A 453 0.63 -7.04 -24.59
CA GLY A 453 -0.52 -6.82 -25.46
C GLY A 453 -1.15 -5.43 -25.33
N PRO A 454 -2.39 -5.23 -25.83
CA PRO A 454 -3.30 -6.26 -26.37
C PRO A 454 -2.75 -7.02 -27.58
N LEU A 455 -2.79 -8.35 -27.52
CA LEU A 455 -2.40 -9.26 -28.60
C LEU A 455 -3.64 -9.79 -29.31
N ALA A 456 -3.59 -9.90 -30.64
CA ALA A 456 -4.63 -10.55 -31.41
C ALA A 456 -4.49 -12.08 -31.31
N LEU A 457 -5.61 -12.76 -31.06
CA LEU A 457 -5.73 -14.21 -31.00
C LEU A 457 -6.74 -14.69 -32.03
N VAL A 458 -6.64 -15.96 -32.41
CA VAL A 458 -7.71 -16.70 -33.07
C VAL A 458 -8.60 -17.29 -31.96
N PRO A 459 -9.89 -16.95 -31.90
CA PRO A 459 -10.80 -17.50 -30.89
C PRO A 459 -10.82 -19.03 -30.91
N GLU A 460 -10.99 -19.63 -29.74
CA GLU A 460 -11.03 -21.10 -29.51
C GLU A 460 -9.72 -21.87 -29.77
N GLU A 461 -8.65 -21.21 -30.24
CA GLU A 461 -7.33 -21.83 -30.36
C GLU A 461 -6.59 -21.83 -29.00
N PRO A 462 -5.79 -22.87 -28.70
CA PRO A 462 -5.00 -22.95 -27.47
C PRO A 462 -3.74 -22.08 -27.55
N TYR A 463 -3.50 -21.30 -26.50
CA TYR A 463 -2.31 -20.47 -26.33
C TYR A 463 -1.58 -20.81 -25.04
N GLN A 464 -0.25 -20.62 -25.03
CA GLN A 464 0.57 -20.77 -23.84
C GLN A 464 1.23 -19.44 -23.48
N VAL A 465 1.26 -19.12 -22.18
CA VAL A 465 2.05 -18.00 -21.66
C VAL A 465 3.41 -18.50 -21.21
N ILE A 466 4.46 -17.96 -21.83
CA ILE A 466 5.85 -18.30 -21.55
C ILE A 466 6.50 -17.12 -20.81
N VAL A 467 6.76 -17.31 -19.52
CA VAL A 467 7.54 -16.40 -18.67
C VAL A 467 8.99 -16.89 -18.63
N ALA A 468 9.95 -15.98 -18.54
CA ALA A 468 11.37 -16.32 -18.45
C ALA A 468 11.66 -17.26 -17.27
N ALA A 469 12.46 -18.30 -17.49
CA ALA A 469 12.66 -19.40 -16.55
C ALA A 469 13.12 -18.96 -15.15
N ASP A 470 13.99 -17.95 -15.08
CA ASP A 470 14.55 -17.44 -13.82
C ASP A 470 13.48 -16.84 -12.89
N HIS A 471 12.32 -16.44 -13.42
CA HIS A 471 11.24 -15.78 -12.69
C HIS A 471 9.87 -16.47 -12.85
N ALA A 472 9.83 -17.61 -13.54
CA ALA A 472 8.59 -18.27 -13.94
C ALA A 472 7.87 -18.96 -12.77
N ALA A 473 8.62 -19.47 -11.79
CA ALA A 473 8.06 -20.23 -10.67
C ALA A 473 7.19 -19.37 -9.75
N ASP A 474 7.58 -18.12 -9.54
CA ASP A 474 6.93 -17.22 -8.59
C ASP A 474 6.11 -16.11 -9.24
N ALA A 475 6.05 -16.08 -10.57
CA ALA A 475 5.26 -15.10 -11.30
C ALA A 475 3.75 -15.38 -11.21
N THR A 476 2.98 -14.32 -10.96
CA THR A 476 1.52 -14.33 -11.08
C THR A 476 1.11 -13.66 -12.39
N VAL A 477 0.42 -14.39 -13.26
CA VAL A 477 -0.04 -13.88 -14.55
C VAL A 477 -1.53 -13.62 -14.50
N PHE A 478 -1.92 -12.36 -14.58
CA PHE A 478 -3.30 -11.94 -14.80
C PHE A 478 -3.60 -11.78 -16.28
N TYR A 479 -4.86 -11.96 -16.66
CA TYR A 479 -5.30 -11.70 -18.02
C TYR A 479 -6.65 -10.96 -18.08
N ARG A 480 -6.84 -10.21 -19.17
CA ARG A 480 -8.14 -9.73 -19.60
C ARG A 480 -8.32 -9.98 -21.09
N THR A 481 -9.56 -10.15 -21.51
CA THR A 481 -9.89 -10.41 -22.91
C THR A 481 -10.92 -9.43 -23.45
N GLY A 482 -11.00 -9.33 -24.77
CA GLY A 482 -12.01 -8.50 -25.45
C GLY A 482 -12.17 -8.84 -26.92
N ASN A 483 -13.33 -8.49 -27.49
CA ASN A 483 -13.63 -8.74 -28.91
C ASN A 483 -12.83 -7.80 -29.84
N ASP A 484 -12.43 -6.64 -29.33
CA ASP A 484 -11.72 -5.61 -30.08
C ASP A 484 -10.83 -4.76 -29.14
N LEU A 485 -9.95 -3.95 -29.73
CA LEU A 485 -9.03 -3.08 -28.98
C LEU A 485 -9.75 -2.06 -28.07
N LYS A 486 -10.98 -1.65 -28.39
CA LYS A 486 -11.74 -0.66 -27.62
C LYS A 486 -12.38 -1.31 -26.40
N THR A 487 -12.90 -2.53 -26.54
CA THR A 487 -13.54 -3.28 -25.47
C THR A 487 -12.52 -3.77 -24.46
N ILE A 488 -11.41 -4.38 -24.89
CA ILE A 488 -10.38 -4.88 -23.97
C ILE A 488 -9.78 -3.79 -23.08
N ARG A 489 -9.55 -2.59 -23.63
CA ARG A 489 -9.04 -1.43 -22.88
C ARG A 489 -10.02 -0.90 -21.82
N LYS A 490 -11.30 -1.31 -21.88
CA LYS A 490 -12.33 -0.97 -20.90
C LYS A 490 -12.65 -2.14 -19.95
N THR A 491 -12.12 -3.33 -20.22
CA THR A 491 -12.29 -4.50 -19.36
C THR A 491 -11.44 -4.34 -18.10
N PRO A 492 -12.03 -4.36 -16.90
CA PRO A 492 -11.28 -4.38 -15.65
C PRO A 492 -10.45 -5.64 -15.51
N TRP A 493 -9.27 -5.49 -14.91
CA TRP A 493 -8.50 -6.61 -14.38
C TRP A 493 -9.20 -7.19 -13.16
N ARG A 494 -9.20 -8.51 -13.04
CA ARG A 494 -9.82 -9.22 -11.91
C ARG A 494 -8.85 -10.19 -11.26
N ALA A 495 -8.84 -10.24 -9.94
CA ALA A 495 -7.98 -11.15 -9.19
C ALA A 495 -8.19 -12.62 -9.59
N ARG A 496 -9.44 -12.99 -9.91
CA ARG A 496 -9.79 -14.35 -10.36
C ARG A 496 -9.36 -14.69 -11.78
N ASN A 497 -8.99 -13.71 -12.61
CA ASN A 497 -8.56 -13.93 -13.99
C ASN A 497 -7.06 -14.20 -14.01
N ARG A 498 -6.65 -15.34 -13.46
CA ARG A 498 -5.26 -15.77 -13.36
C ARG A 498 -5.02 -16.94 -14.32
N VAL A 499 -3.83 -16.99 -14.92
CA VAL A 499 -3.34 -18.16 -15.65
C VAL A 499 -2.07 -18.68 -14.99
N GLU A 500 -1.95 -20.00 -14.84
CA GLU A 500 -0.73 -20.61 -14.34
C GLU A 500 0.36 -20.54 -15.41
N VAL A 501 1.58 -20.19 -15.02
CA VAL A 501 2.72 -20.09 -15.95
C VAL A 501 2.97 -21.44 -16.61
N GLY A 502 3.13 -21.44 -17.93
CA GLY A 502 3.30 -22.65 -18.71
C GLY A 502 2.01 -23.45 -18.94
N SER A 503 0.86 -23.05 -18.38
CA SER A 503 -0.43 -23.67 -18.68
C SER A 503 -1.00 -23.16 -20.02
N THR A 504 -1.90 -23.96 -20.58
CA THR A 504 -2.62 -23.62 -21.81
C THR A 504 -3.92 -22.90 -21.45
N PHE A 505 -4.23 -21.80 -22.12
CA PHE A 505 -5.54 -21.14 -22.01
C PHE A 505 -6.23 -21.02 -23.37
N VAL A 506 -7.56 -21.00 -23.33
CA VAL A 506 -8.44 -20.83 -24.49
C VAL A 506 -9.41 -19.69 -24.19
N THR A 507 -9.74 -18.87 -25.18
CA THR A 507 -10.74 -17.81 -25.04
C THR A 507 -11.56 -17.67 -26.32
N ASP A 508 -12.84 -17.34 -26.15
CA ASP A 508 -13.78 -16.97 -27.21
C ASP A 508 -13.56 -15.56 -27.76
N LYS A 509 -12.54 -14.84 -27.27
CA LYS A 509 -12.27 -13.43 -27.60
C LYS A 509 -11.08 -13.27 -28.54
N SER A 510 -11.16 -12.27 -29.41
CA SER A 510 -10.13 -11.99 -30.42
C SER A 510 -8.89 -11.28 -29.87
N PHE A 511 -8.93 -10.75 -28.64
CA PHE A 511 -7.80 -10.08 -28.01
C PHE A 511 -7.58 -10.53 -26.58
N VAL A 512 -6.31 -10.63 -26.19
CA VAL A 512 -5.86 -10.83 -24.81
C VAL A 512 -4.85 -9.76 -24.42
N GLU A 513 -4.85 -9.36 -23.16
CA GLU A 513 -3.81 -8.56 -22.55
C GLU A 513 -3.42 -9.23 -21.23
N LEU A 514 -2.12 -9.37 -21.00
CA LEU A 514 -1.57 -9.99 -19.79
C LEU A 514 -0.90 -8.95 -18.91
N LEU A 515 -1.00 -9.17 -17.61
CA LEU A 515 -0.25 -8.46 -16.59
C LEU A 515 0.49 -9.51 -15.77
N VAL A 516 1.81 -9.56 -15.93
CA VAL A 516 2.69 -10.50 -15.22
C VAL A 516 3.26 -9.76 -14.04
N VAL A 517 3.16 -10.33 -12.84
CA VAL A 517 3.64 -9.77 -11.59
C VAL A 517 4.67 -10.72 -10.98
N HIS A 518 5.83 -10.20 -10.59
CA HIS A 518 6.97 -10.94 -10.05
C HIS A 518 7.29 -10.46 -8.62
N PRO A 519 7.61 -11.37 -7.69
CA PRO A 519 8.11 -11.00 -6.37
C PRO A 519 9.47 -10.31 -6.46
N VAL A 520 9.73 -9.40 -5.53
CA VAL A 520 10.86 -8.43 -5.61
C VAL A 520 12.14 -8.96 -4.99
N ASP A 521 12.03 -9.97 -4.13
CA ASP A 521 13.10 -10.37 -3.21
C ASP A 521 14.36 -10.92 -3.94
N GLU A 522 14.27 -11.22 -5.24
CA GLU A 522 15.38 -11.76 -6.05
C GLU A 522 15.68 -10.98 -7.35
N LEU A 523 15.36 -9.68 -7.40
CA LEU A 523 15.61 -8.87 -8.60
C LEU A 523 17.06 -8.37 -8.73
N ILE A 524 17.97 -9.31 -8.98
CA ILE A 524 19.36 -9.00 -9.36
C ILE A 524 19.61 -9.15 -10.87
N GLU A 525 18.85 -9.95 -11.63
CA GLU A 525 19.23 -10.23 -13.04
C GLU A 525 18.09 -10.25 -14.08
N ARG A 526 18.37 -9.57 -15.20
CA ARG A 526 17.82 -9.70 -16.57
C ARG A 526 16.36 -10.17 -16.70
N PHE A 527 15.45 -9.22 -16.96
CA PHE A 527 14.11 -9.54 -17.49
C PHE A 527 14.19 -9.98 -18.97
N ALA A 528 13.94 -11.26 -19.24
CA ALA A 528 13.52 -11.67 -20.58
C ALA A 528 12.00 -11.48 -20.71
N ARG A 529 11.55 -10.95 -21.86
CA ARG A 529 10.14 -10.60 -22.10
C ARG A 529 9.23 -11.83 -22.05
N THR A 530 8.10 -11.71 -21.36
CA THR A 530 7.01 -12.68 -21.44
C THR A 530 6.45 -12.73 -22.86
N ARG A 531 6.13 -13.93 -23.34
CA ARG A 531 5.55 -14.14 -24.67
C ARG A 531 4.29 -14.97 -24.59
N VAL A 532 3.40 -14.74 -25.54
CA VAL A 532 2.21 -15.57 -25.78
C VAL A 532 2.37 -16.21 -27.13
N GLU A 533 2.36 -17.53 -27.17
CA GLU A 533 2.59 -18.30 -28.40
C GLU A 533 1.42 -19.26 -28.62
N PRO A 534 0.95 -19.44 -29.89
CA PRO A 534 0.03 -20.51 -30.21
C PRO A 534 0.65 -21.85 -29.82
N LEU A 535 -0.13 -22.73 -29.18
CA LEU A 535 0.34 -24.07 -28.89
C LEU A 535 0.46 -24.81 -30.23
N LYS A 536 1.70 -25.00 -30.73
CA LYS A 536 1.92 -25.83 -31.90
C LYS A 536 1.52 -27.25 -31.53
N VAL A 537 0.32 -27.67 -31.93
CA VAL A 537 -0.05 -29.08 -31.98
C VAL A 537 0.98 -29.71 -32.93
N ARG A 538 1.93 -30.47 -32.38
CA ARG A 538 2.78 -31.28 -33.25
C ARG A 538 1.83 -32.25 -33.98
N PRO A 539 1.86 -32.28 -35.32
CA PRO A 539 0.99 -33.16 -36.09
C PRO A 539 1.23 -34.64 -35.74
#